data_AF-A0A1F4VF10-F1
#
_entry.id   AF-A0A1F4VF10-F1
#
_cell.length_a   1.000
_cell.length_b   1.000
_cell.length_c   1.000
_cell.angle_alpha   90.00
_cell.angle_beta   90.00
_cell.angle_gamma   90.00
#
_symmetry.space_group_name_H-M   'P 1'
#
loop_
_entity.id
_entity.type
_entity.pdbx_description
1 polymer ?
#
loop_
_entity_poly.entity_id
_entity_poly.type
_entity_poly.pdbx_seq_one_letter_code
_entity_poly.pdbx_strand_id
1 'polypeptide(L)'
;MDARTGVQFLTLLYKEGRVDGKDIEKAIEIAGSKSPSASFDAAGLYTRLMGKDQMTNLTFAKGTRWLAVIRRDEGEEAFKKAVEELRGGEK
;
A
#
# COMPACT_ATOMS: atom_id res chain seq x y z
N MET A 1 -12.72 3.27 9.71
CA MET A 1 -11.81 2.26 9.14
C MET A 1 -10.47 2.47 9.82
N ASP A 2 -9.98 1.47 10.56
CA ASP A 2 -8.66 1.53 11.18
C ASP A 2 -7.55 1.38 10.13
N ALA A 3 -6.34 1.80 10.47
CA ALA A 3 -5.23 1.82 9.52
C ALA A 3 -4.80 0.42 9.06
N ARG A 4 -5.00 -0.60 9.91
CA ARG A 4 -4.72 -2.00 9.58
C ARG A 4 -5.67 -2.56 8.52
N THR A 5 -6.94 -2.21 8.59
CA THR A 5 -7.95 -2.54 7.56
C THR A 5 -7.57 -1.93 6.21
N GLY A 6 -6.92 -0.76 6.23
CA GLY A 6 -6.37 -0.15 5.03
C GLY A 6 -5.25 -0.95 4.38
N VAL A 7 -4.34 -1.53 5.17
CA VAL A 7 -3.24 -2.37 4.68
C VAL A 7 -3.76 -3.66 4.03
N GLN A 8 -4.88 -4.21 4.52
CA GLN A 8 -5.52 -5.38 3.92
C GLN A 8 -5.92 -5.18 2.45
N PHE A 9 -6.11 -3.94 1.99
CA PHE A 9 -6.36 -3.65 0.58
C PHE A 9 -5.20 -4.06 -0.33
N LEU A 10 -3.94 -3.86 0.11
CA LEU A 10 -2.78 -4.28 -0.67
C LEU A 10 -2.68 -5.80 -0.69
N THR A 11 -2.90 -6.46 0.45
CA THR A 11 -2.94 -7.94 0.53
C THR A 11 -4.04 -8.53 -0.35
N LEU A 12 -5.22 -7.93 -0.37
CA LEU A 12 -6.34 -8.38 -1.22
C LEU A 12 -5.97 -8.32 -2.70
N LEU A 13 -5.46 -7.16 -3.15
CA LEU A 13 -5.05 -6.99 -4.54
C LEU A 13 -3.97 -7.99 -4.96
N TYR A 14 -3.03 -8.29 -4.05
CA TYR A 14 -1.98 -9.28 -4.30
C TYR A 14 -2.55 -10.69 -4.44
N LYS A 15 -3.42 -11.11 -3.52
CA LYS A 15 -4.08 -12.43 -3.55
C LYS A 15 -5.00 -12.61 -4.77
N GLU A 16 -5.62 -11.53 -5.24
CA GLU A 16 -6.43 -11.53 -6.47
C GLU A 16 -5.57 -11.49 -7.76
N GLY A 17 -4.24 -11.42 -7.65
CA GLY A 17 -3.33 -11.33 -8.80
C GLY A 17 -3.42 -10.01 -9.57
N ARG A 18 -4.02 -8.97 -8.96
CA ARG A 18 -4.20 -7.65 -9.57
C ARG A 18 -2.95 -6.79 -9.45
N VAL A 19 -2.14 -7.09 -8.44
CA VAL A 19 -0.81 -6.51 -8.24
C VAL A 19 0.19 -7.62 -7.91
N ASP A 20 1.47 -7.41 -8.23
CA ASP A 20 2.55 -8.36 -7.97
C ASP A 20 3.48 -7.89 -6.83
N GLY A 21 4.52 -8.67 -6.53
CA GLY A 21 5.48 -8.32 -5.48
C GLY A 21 6.22 -7.00 -5.74
N LYS A 22 6.44 -6.62 -7.00
CA LYS A 22 7.07 -5.34 -7.35
C LYS A 22 6.13 -4.17 -7.07
N ASP A 23 4.85 -4.34 -7.38
CA ASP A 23 3.81 -3.37 -7.03
C ASP A 23 3.76 -3.17 -5.50
N ILE A 24 3.86 -4.26 -4.71
CA ILE A 24 3.89 -4.19 -3.23
C ILE A 24 5.13 -3.46 -2.72
N GLU A 25 6.32 -3.79 -3.20
CA GLU A 25 7.55 -3.07 -2.83
C GLU A 25 7.46 -1.59 -3.18
N LYS A 26 6.82 -1.25 -4.30
CA LYS A 26 6.59 0.15 -4.68
C LYS A 26 5.64 0.87 -3.73
N ALA A 27 4.58 0.20 -3.26
CA ALA A 27 3.70 0.76 -2.23
C ALA A 27 4.48 1.06 -0.93
N ILE A 28 5.33 0.14 -0.50
CA ILE A 28 6.16 0.27 0.70
C ILE A 28 7.12 1.46 0.57
N GLU A 29 7.81 1.57 -0.57
CA GLU A 29 8.71 2.70 -0.88
C GLU A 29 7.98 4.05 -0.80
N ILE A 30 6.79 4.14 -1.41
CA ILE A 30 5.96 5.36 -1.41
C ILE A 30 5.49 5.70 0.01
N ALA A 31 5.05 4.71 0.79
CA ALA A 31 4.56 4.92 2.15
C ALA A 31 5.67 5.31 3.13
N GLY A 32 6.87 4.76 2.95
CA GLY A 32 8.05 5.07 3.77
C GLY A 32 8.58 6.48 3.56
N SER A 33 8.43 7.03 2.35
CA SER A 33 9.05 8.30 1.97
C SER A 33 8.10 9.51 1.95
N LYS A 34 6.78 9.31 1.90
CA LYS A 34 5.81 10.40 1.70
C LYS A 34 4.80 10.53 2.84
N SER A 35 4.13 11.69 2.88
CA SER A 35 2.97 11.90 3.76
C SER A 35 1.75 11.14 3.24
N PRO A 36 0.75 10.81 4.09
CA PRO A 36 -0.40 10.02 3.65
C PRO A 36 -1.11 10.53 2.39
N SER A 37 -1.32 11.84 2.27
CA SER A 37 -1.94 12.42 1.06
C SER A 37 -1.06 12.26 -0.17
N ALA A 38 0.24 12.57 -0.05
CA ALA A 38 1.18 12.43 -1.15
C ALA A 38 1.42 10.96 -1.54
N SER A 39 1.33 10.03 -0.59
CA SER A 39 1.37 8.59 -0.84
C SER A 39 0.18 8.11 -1.65
N PHE A 40 -1.02 8.64 -1.38
CA PHE A 40 -2.23 8.34 -2.16
C PHE A 40 -2.06 8.75 -3.63
N ASP A 41 -1.66 10.00 -3.87
CA ASP A 41 -1.52 10.54 -5.22
C ASP A 41 -0.41 9.81 -6.00
N ALA A 42 0.74 9.57 -5.36
CA ALA A 42 1.87 8.87 -5.99
C ALA A 42 1.52 7.41 -6.35
N ALA A 43 0.84 6.70 -5.47
CA ALA A 43 0.41 5.32 -5.70
C ALA A 43 -0.69 5.23 -6.78
N GLY A 44 -1.60 6.20 -6.81
CA GLY A 44 -2.59 6.34 -7.88
C GLY A 44 -1.96 6.66 -9.23
N LEU A 45 -0.93 7.50 -9.28
CA LEU A 45 -0.20 7.76 -10.53
C LEU A 45 0.55 6.51 -10.99
N TYR A 46 1.25 5.82 -10.09
CA TYR A 46 1.99 4.60 -10.40
C TYR A 46 1.11 3.53 -11.06
N THR A 47 -0.01 3.16 -10.44
CA THR A 47 -0.89 2.11 -10.97
C THR A 47 -1.59 2.50 -12.27
N ARG A 48 -1.86 3.80 -12.49
CA ARG A 48 -2.33 4.31 -13.80
C ARG A 48 -1.29 4.08 -14.89
N LEU A 49 -0.02 4.38 -14.62
CA LEU A 49 1.07 4.17 -15.58
C LEU A 49 1.30 2.69 -15.89
N MET A 50 1.01 1.81 -14.93
CA MET A 50 1.03 0.35 -15.12
C MET A 50 -0.21 -0.19 -15.84
N GLY A 51 -1.14 0.66 -16.26
CA GLY A 51 -2.35 0.26 -17.00
C GLY A 51 -3.38 -0.52 -16.17
N LYS A 52 -3.32 -0.43 -14.84
CA LYS A 52 -4.28 -1.10 -13.95
C LYS A 52 -5.64 -0.41 -14.02
N ASP A 53 -6.72 -1.17 -13.82
CA ASP A 53 -8.08 -0.63 -13.83
C ASP A 53 -8.34 0.34 -12.66
N GLN A 54 -9.42 1.12 -12.77
CA GLN A 54 -9.77 2.17 -11.81
C GLN A 54 -9.98 1.63 -10.38
N MET A 55 -10.52 0.42 -10.22
CA MET A 55 -10.75 -0.16 -8.90
C MET A 55 -9.44 -0.64 -8.27
N THR A 56 -8.54 -1.25 -9.06
CA THR A 56 -7.17 -1.56 -8.60
C THR A 56 -6.46 -0.28 -8.17
N ASN A 57 -6.54 0.77 -8.99
CA ASN A 57 -5.91 2.05 -8.73
C ASN A 57 -6.32 2.67 -7.38
N LEU A 58 -7.63 2.79 -7.17
CA LEU A 58 -8.16 3.40 -5.94
C LEU A 58 -7.85 2.55 -4.71
N THR A 59 -8.00 1.23 -4.82
CA THR A 59 -7.74 0.29 -3.73
C THR A 59 -6.26 0.31 -3.34
N PHE A 60 -5.36 0.31 -4.34
CA PHE A 60 -3.91 0.39 -4.12
C PHE A 60 -3.52 1.73 -3.49
N ALA A 61 -4.02 2.84 -4.03
CA ALA A 61 -3.74 4.18 -3.47
C ALA A 61 -4.21 4.32 -2.02
N LYS A 62 -5.40 3.78 -1.69
CA LYS A 62 -5.91 3.75 -0.31
C LYS A 62 -5.01 2.91 0.59
N GLY A 63 -4.61 1.72 0.15
CA GLY A 63 -3.76 0.84 0.93
C GLY A 63 -2.39 1.47 1.22
N THR A 64 -1.76 2.05 0.21
CA THR A 64 -0.48 2.77 0.35
C THR A 64 -0.59 3.97 1.27
N ARG A 65 -1.70 4.75 1.17
CA ARG A 65 -1.98 5.85 2.10
C ARG A 65 -2.08 5.36 3.53
N TRP A 66 -2.81 4.29 3.79
CA TRP A 66 -2.98 3.77 5.15
C TRP A 66 -1.68 3.23 5.73
N LEU A 67 -0.83 2.61 4.91
CA LEU A 67 0.52 2.23 5.34
C LEU A 67 1.35 3.45 5.77
N ALA A 68 1.24 4.58 5.04
CA ALA A 68 1.87 5.84 5.44
C ALA A 68 1.24 6.46 6.71
N VAL A 69 -0.05 6.24 6.95
CA VAL A 69 -0.72 6.65 8.20
C VAL A 69 -0.16 5.88 9.39
N ILE A 70 0.03 4.56 9.28
CA ILE A 70 0.65 3.74 10.33
C ILE A 70 2.02 4.31 10.70
N ARG A 71 2.87 4.59 9.71
CA ARG A 71 4.19 5.20 9.94
C ARG A 71 4.11 6.52 10.70
N ARG A 72 3.15 7.38 10.32
CA ARG A 72 2.99 8.73 10.89
C ARG A 72 2.41 8.69 12.31
N ASP A 73 1.37 7.89 12.53
CA ASP A 73 0.53 7.93 13.74
C ASP A 73 0.93 6.86 14.77
N GLU A 74 1.38 5.69 14.30
CA GLU A 74 1.78 4.55 15.14
C GLU A 74 3.31 4.37 15.20
N GLY A 75 4.05 5.07 14.34
CA GLY A 75 5.51 5.09 14.32
C GLY A 75 6.17 4.02 13.45
N GLU A 76 7.51 4.07 13.40
CA GLU A 76 8.32 3.26 12.48
C GLU A 76 8.23 1.75 12.77
N GLU A 77 8.15 1.37 14.04
CA GLU A 77 8.07 -0.05 14.42
C GLU A 77 6.73 -0.68 14.02
N ALA A 78 5.63 0.07 14.11
CA ALA A 78 4.33 -0.38 13.61
C ALA A 78 4.31 -0.50 12.09
N PHE A 79 4.96 0.44 11.40
CA PHE A 79 5.13 0.40 9.95
C PHE A 79 5.91 -0.83 9.51
N LYS A 80 7.06 -1.14 10.14
CA LYS A 80 7.85 -2.34 9.82
C LYS A 80 7.04 -3.63 9.99
N LYS A 81 6.28 -3.77 11.08
CA LYS A 81 5.41 -4.94 11.29
C LYS A 81 4.37 -5.09 10.18
N ALA A 82 3.72 -3.99 9.77
CA ALA A 82 2.77 -4.01 8.67
C ALA A 82 3.43 -4.39 7.33
N VAL A 83 4.67 -3.95 7.10
CA VAL A 83 5.47 -4.33 5.93
C VAL A 83 5.84 -5.82 5.95
N GLU A 84 6.23 -6.36 7.10
CA GLU A 84 6.52 -7.79 7.27
C GLU A 84 5.27 -8.66 7.04
N GLU A 85 4.11 -8.23 7.53
CA GLU A 85 2.83 -8.91 7.27
C GLU A 85 2.47 -8.91 5.77
N LEU A 86 2.69 -7.79 5.08
CA LEU A 86 2.47 -7.67 3.63
C LEU A 86 3.36 -8.64 2.84
N ARG A 87 4.66 -8.67 3.14
CA ARG A 87 5.63 -9.59 2.51
C ARG A 87 5.41 -11.04 2.90
N GLY A 88 4.96 -11.30 4.11
CA GLY A 88 4.61 -12.64 4.59
C GLY A 88 3.40 -13.24 3.86
N GLY A 89 2.55 -12.40 3.27
CA GLY A 89 1.46 -12.81 2.39
C GLY A 89 1.88 -13.27 0.98
N GLU A 90 3.18 -13.19 0.65
CA GLU A 90 3.75 -13.68 -0.63
C GLU A 90 4.04 -15.19 -0.63
N LYS A 91 3.87 -15.88 0.50
CA LYS A 91 4.12 -17.33 0.65
C LYS A 91 2.90 -18.20 0.40
#